data_AF-A0A4U0WW65-F1
#
_entry.id   AF-A0A4U0WW65-F1
#
_cell.length_a   1.000
_cell.length_b   1.000
_cell.length_c   1.000
_cell.angle_alpha   90.00
_cell.angle_beta   90.00
_cell.angle_gamma   90.00
#
_symmetry.space_group_name_H-M   'P 1'
#
loop_
_entity.id
_entity.type
_entity.pdbx_description
1 polymer ?
#
loop_
_entity_poly.entity_id
_entity_poly.type
_entity_poly.pdbx_seq_one_letter_code
_entity_poly.pdbx_strand_id
1 'polypeptide(L)'
;MGRVATILFAHKLGTSLEPEAKMYRLAADVFNDTAMILDCLSPAFPKLVRVLILSSSSVLRALCGVAAGSSKASLSAHFAKWGSLGELNAKDSSQETVISLMGMLAGSLVVSWVSSPLATWSTLLLLLSIHLATNHAAVRAVSMRTLNRQRANLVFSHLIEDDEVLTPEEVSKKERIFDWDGVLKAWACAIGMLHGASSLTVDHGKTLGQVLQQTLGEDRPAAIVQLLAFLEITGQKFDGWIPRLKQAGWNLDVAALETHSGSRLARDEMFA
;
A
#
# COMPACT_ATOMS: atom_id res chain seq x y z
N MET A 1 -24.14 9.13 6.33
CA MET A 1 -23.33 8.36 5.35
C MET A 1 -21.86 8.25 5.76
N GLY A 2 -21.13 9.35 6.00
CA GLY A 2 -19.69 9.32 6.31
C GLY A 2 -19.28 8.39 7.46
N ARG A 3 -19.95 8.42 8.62
CA ARG A 3 -19.61 7.54 9.77
C ARG A 3 -19.80 6.05 9.49
N VAL A 4 -20.85 5.69 8.74
CA VAL A 4 -21.06 4.30 8.30
C VAL A 4 -19.97 3.88 7.32
N ALA A 5 -19.59 4.77 6.40
CA ALA A 5 -18.47 4.52 5.47
C ALA A 5 -17.14 4.33 6.22
N THR A 6 -16.86 5.14 7.25
CA THR A 6 -15.71 4.95 8.14
C THR A 6 -15.68 3.55 8.74
N ILE A 7 -16.79 3.10 9.34
CA ILE A 7 -16.87 1.78 9.99
C ILE A 7 -16.68 0.67 8.97
N LEU A 8 -17.40 0.72 7.84
CA LEU A 8 -17.32 -0.30 6.80
C LEU A 8 -15.93 -0.38 6.16
N PHE A 9 -15.30 0.76 5.90
CA PHE A 9 -13.97 0.81 5.32
C PHE A 9 -12.91 0.26 6.28
N ALA A 10 -12.94 0.69 7.54
CA ALA A 10 -12.04 0.17 8.56
C ALA A 10 -12.21 -1.35 8.75
N HIS A 11 -13.46 -1.83 8.76
CA HIS A 11 -13.74 -3.25 8.88
C HIS A 11 -13.24 -4.07 7.67
N LYS A 12 -13.43 -3.57 6.44
CA LYS A 12 -13.08 -4.31 5.23
C LYS A 12 -11.60 -4.28 4.87
N LEU A 13 -10.92 -3.16 5.14
CA LEU A 13 -9.57 -2.91 4.64
C LEU A 13 -8.54 -2.71 5.76
N GLY A 14 -8.96 -2.75 7.03
CA GLY A 14 -8.10 -2.47 8.19
C GLY A 14 -6.78 -3.24 8.19
N THR A 15 -6.81 -4.53 7.86
CA THR A 15 -5.61 -5.40 7.81
C THR A 15 -4.64 -4.99 6.70
N SER A 16 -5.12 -4.38 5.62
CA SER A 16 -4.29 -3.93 4.50
C SER A 16 -3.71 -2.51 4.70
N LEU A 17 -4.27 -1.72 5.64
CA LEU A 17 -3.90 -0.30 5.80
C LEU A 17 -2.45 -0.09 6.24
N GLU A 18 -1.98 -0.91 7.17
CA GLU A 18 -0.60 -0.83 7.68
C GLU A 18 0.44 -1.38 6.68
N PRO A 19 0.25 -2.58 6.10
CA PRO A 19 1.12 -3.10 5.04
C PRO A 19 1.31 -2.15 3.85
N GLU A 20 0.21 -1.55 3.39
CA GLU A 20 0.17 -0.72 2.19
C GLU A 20 0.11 0.78 2.52
N ALA A 21 0.76 1.20 3.61
CA ALA A 21 0.70 2.58 4.12
C ALA A 21 1.04 3.64 3.07
N LYS A 22 1.98 3.38 2.14
CA LYS A 22 2.32 4.29 1.03
C LYS A 22 1.14 4.48 0.07
N MET A 23 0.50 3.39 -0.34
CA MET A 23 -0.65 3.41 -1.23
C MET A 23 -1.81 4.15 -0.56
N TYR A 24 -2.12 3.80 0.70
CA TYR A 24 -3.23 4.40 1.43
C TYR A 24 -3.00 5.86 1.81
N ARG A 25 -1.73 6.28 1.98
CA ARG A 25 -1.42 7.71 2.10
C ARG A 25 -1.83 8.48 0.86
N LEU A 26 -1.36 8.05 -0.31
CA LEU A 26 -1.67 8.74 -1.57
C LEU A 26 -3.16 8.59 -1.94
N ALA A 27 -3.78 7.45 -1.63
CA ALA A 27 -5.22 7.25 -1.84
C ALA A 27 -6.06 8.20 -0.97
N ALA A 28 -5.64 8.48 0.27
CA ALA A 28 -6.32 9.44 1.13
C ALA A 28 -6.35 10.83 0.50
N ASP A 29 -5.21 11.28 -0.05
CA ASP A 29 -5.09 12.56 -0.75
C ASP A 29 -6.01 12.61 -1.98
N VAL A 30 -6.05 11.54 -2.77
CA VAL A 30 -6.97 11.43 -3.92
C VAL A 30 -8.44 11.49 -3.50
N PHE A 31 -8.82 10.82 -2.40
CA PHE A 31 -10.19 10.89 -1.88
C PHE A 31 -10.55 12.31 -1.40
N ASN A 32 -9.64 12.98 -0.70
CA ASN A 32 -9.84 14.35 -0.25
C ASN A 32 -10.00 15.31 -1.43
N ASP A 33 -9.11 15.23 -2.41
CA ASP A 33 -9.09 16.14 -3.56
C ASP A 33 -10.33 15.94 -4.44
N THR A 34 -10.76 14.67 -4.62
CA THR A 34 -12.03 14.36 -5.28
C THR A 34 -13.22 14.95 -4.51
N ALA A 35 -13.23 14.87 -3.18
CA ALA A 35 -14.28 15.49 -2.37
C ALA A 35 -14.32 17.02 -2.52
N MET A 36 -13.16 17.68 -2.54
CA MET A 36 -13.06 19.13 -2.78
C MET A 36 -13.60 19.52 -4.15
N ILE A 37 -13.29 18.74 -5.21
CA ILE A 37 -13.84 18.96 -6.55
C ILE A 37 -15.36 18.80 -6.53
N LEU A 38 -15.90 17.78 -5.88
CA LEU A 38 -17.35 17.57 -5.75
C LEU A 38 -18.03 18.74 -5.02
N ASP A 39 -17.42 19.26 -3.95
CA ASP A 39 -17.93 20.40 -3.19
C ASP A 39 -17.99 21.66 -4.08
N CYS A 40 -16.91 21.94 -4.82
CA CYS A 40 -16.83 23.07 -5.76
C CYS A 40 -17.80 22.94 -6.95
N LEU A 41 -18.06 21.71 -7.43
CA LEU A 41 -18.96 21.46 -8.54
C LEU A 41 -20.44 21.45 -8.12
N SER A 42 -20.73 21.17 -6.83
CA SER A 42 -22.07 20.99 -6.31
C SER A 42 -23.08 22.13 -6.60
N PRO A 43 -22.69 23.43 -6.67
CA PRO A 43 -23.63 24.50 -6.99
C PRO A 43 -24.15 24.48 -8.43
N ALA A 44 -23.48 23.78 -9.35
CA ALA A 44 -23.88 23.68 -10.76
C ALA A 44 -25.10 22.76 -10.98
N PHE A 45 -25.54 22.04 -9.95
CA PHE A 45 -26.58 21.02 -10.06
C PHE A 45 -27.88 21.37 -9.32
N PRO A 46 -29.04 20.85 -9.78
CA PRO A 46 -30.32 20.99 -9.07
C PRO A 46 -30.28 20.37 -7.66
N LYS A 47 -31.20 20.83 -6.78
CA LYS A 47 -31.23 20.47 -5.34
C LYS A 47 -31.06 18.97 -5.05
N LEU A 48 -31.80 18.10 -5.74
CA LEU A 48 -31.75 16.65 -5.50
C LEU A 48 -30.37 16.06 -5.83
N VAL A 49 -29.82 16.42 -6.99
CA VAL A 49 -28.50 15.96 -7.44
C VAL A 49 -27.39 16.53 -6.54
N ARG A 50 -27.53 17.79 -6.11
CA ARG A 50 -26.60 18.43 -5.17
C ARG A 50 -26.51 17.68 -3.84
N VAL A 51 -27.63 17.19 -3.30
CA VAL A 51 -27.64 16.37 -2.07
C VAL A 51 -26.84 15.08 -2.26
N LEU A 52 -26.98 14.42 -3.42
CA LEU A 52 -26.22 13.20 -3.73
C LEU A 52 -24.72 13.49 -3.84
N ILE A 53 -24.33 14.56 -4.53
CA ILE A 53 -22.93 14.98 -4.69
C ILE A 53 -22.28 15.27 -3.34
N LEU A 54 -22.93 16.08 -2.50
CA LEU A 54 -22.42 16.41 -1.16
C LEU A 54 -22.38 15.19 -0.24
N SER A 55 -23.32 14.26 -0.40
CA SER A 55 -23.30 12.98 0.33
C SER A 55 -22.10 12.11 -0.08
N SER A 56 -21.79 12.04 -1.37
CA SER A 56 -20.60 11.36 -1.89
C SER A 56 -19.31 12.03 -1.43
N SER A 57 -19.24 13.36 -1.45
CA SER A 57 -18.12 14.13 -0.89
C SER A 57 -17.89 13.80 0.59
N SER A 58 -18.95 13.75 1.40
CA SER A 58 -18.87 13.35 2.81
C SER A 58 -18.35 11.92 3.01
N VAL A 59 -18.72 10.98 2.14
CA VAL A 59 -18.18 9.61 2.15
C VAL A 59 -16.68 9.63 1.82
N LEU A 60 -16.26 10.31 0.74
CA LEU A 60 -14.85 10.40 0.36
C LEU A 60 -13.99 11.03 1.46
N ARG A 61 -14.46 12.09 2.13
CA ARG A 61 -13.76 12.67 3.29
C ARG A 61 -13.64 11.68 4.45
N ALA A 62 -14.65 10.85 4.67
CA ALA A 62 -14.59 9.80 5.68
C ALA A 62 -13.57 8.70 5.33
N LEU A 63 -13.49 8.31 4.05
CA LEU A 63 -12.48 7.36 3.55
C LEU A 63 -11.06 7.94 3.68
N CYS A 64 -10.88 9.21 3.28
CA CYS A 64 -9.64 9.96 3.49
C CYS A 64 -9.24 9.93 4.95
N GLY A 65 -10.14 10.28 5.88
CA GLY A 65 -9.84 10.33 7.30
C GLY A 65 -9.30 9.00 7.85
N VAL A 66 -9.89 7.87 7.45
CA VAL A 66 -9.41 6.54 7.87
C VAL A 66 -8.06 6.22 7.24
N ALA A 67 -7.93 6.35 5.92
CA ALA A 67 -6.71 6.00 5.19
C ALA A 67 -5.52 6.90 5.56
N ALA A 68 -5.75 8.21 5.73
CA ALA A 68 -4.74 9.16 6.20
C ALA A 68 -4.32 8.83 7.63
N GLY A 69 -5.28 8.62 8.54
CA GLY A 69 -5.00 8.32 9.94
C GLY A 69 -4.21 7.03 10.13
N SER A 70 -4.62 5.95 9.46
CA SER A 70 -3.94 4.65 9.54
C SER A 70 -2.55 4.70 8.93
N SER A 71 -2.41 5.21 7.71
CA SER A 71 -1.10 5.34 7.07
C SER A 71 -0.17 6.27 7.87
N LYS A 72 -0.72 7.30 8.53
CA LYS A 72 0.05 8.22 9.40
C LYS A 72 0.58 7.49 10.61
N ALA A 73 -0.25 6.72 11.29
CA ALA A 73 0.22 5.87 12.38
C ALA A 73 1.35 4.92 11.95
N SER A 74 1.19 4.23 10.81
CA SER A 74 2.21 3.29 10.30
C SER A 74 3.51 3.99 9.88
N LEU A 75 3.46 5.13 9.20
CA LEU A 75 4.66 5.89 8.82
C LEU A 75 5.34 6.53 10.05
N SER A 76 4.57 7.05 11.01
CA SER A 76 5.12 7.55 12.27
C SER A 76 5.83 6.44 13.05
N ALA A 77 5.24 5.25 13.12
CA ALA A 77 5.87 4.09 13.74
C ALA A 77 7.16 3.68 13.01
N HIS A 78 7.18 3.75 11.68
CA HIS A 78 8.36 3.49 10.87
C HIS A 78 9.51 4.48 11.16
N PHE A 79 9.20 5.76 11.38
CA PHE A 79 10.21 6.79 11.67
C PHE A 79 10.59 6.91 13.14
N ALA A 80 9.76 6.38 14.05
CA ALA A 80 10.05 6.38 15.48
C ALA A 80 11.28 5.52 15.79
N LYS A 81 12.15 6.02 16.66
CA LYS A 81 13.33 5.30 17.14
C LYS A 81 13.18 5.05 18.63
N TRP A 82 13.50 3.85 19.11
CA TRP A 82 13.56 3.56 20.56
C TRP A 82 12.29 3.93 21.34
N GLY A 83 11.10 3.62 20.81
CA GLY A 83 9.83 3.92 21.48
C GLY A 83 9.44 5.41 21.52
N SER A 84 10.14 6.29 20.79
CA SER A 84 9.87 7.73 20.74
C SER A 84 8.63 8.14 19.93
N LEU A 85 7.69 7.22 19.70
CA LEU A 85 6.51 7.47 18.85
C LEU A 85 5.65 8.64 19.35
N GLY A 86 5.49 8.77 20.66
CA GLY A 86 4.75 9.89 21.27
C GLY A 86 5.43 11.24 21.02
N GLU A 87 6.75 11.31 21.17
CA GLU A 87 7.53 12.52 20.90
C GLU A 87 7.47 12.91 19.41
N LEU A 88 7.63 11.92 18.53
CA LEU A 88 7.53 12.12 17.08
C LEU A 88 6.15 12.68 16.71
N ASN A 89 5.07 12.06 17.20
CA ASN A 89 3.71 12.53 16.92
C ASN A 89 3.45 13.93 17.47
N ALA A 90 3.98 14.29 18.64
CA ALA A 90 3.85 15.62 19.20
C ALA A 90 4.55 16.69 18.33
N LYS A 91 5.76 16.39 17.84
CA LYS A 91 6.52 17.27 16.94
C LYS A 91 5.84 17.41 15.57
N ASP A 92 5.40 16.29 15.01
CA ASP A 92 4.66 16.27 13.73
C ASP A 92 3.35 17.07 13.83
N SER A 93 2.56 16.89 14.89
CA SER A 93 1.33 17.67 15.11
C SER A 93 1.59 19.18 15.25
N SER A 94 2.71 19.55 15.87
CA SER A 94 3.11 20.97 15.98
C SER A 94 3.50 21.53 14.62
N GLN A 95 4.23 20.76 13.82
CA GLN A 95 4.59 21.11 12.44
C GLN A 95 3.33 21.27 11.56
N GLU A 96 2.39 20.33 11.64
CA GLU A 96 1.12 20.38 10.91
C GLU A 96 0.32 21.65 11.27
N THR A 97 0.29 22.02 12.55
CA THR A 97 -0.38 23.25 13.01
C THR A 97 0.27 24.50 12.41
N VAL A 98 1.59 24.62 12.48
CA VAL A 98 2.32 25.79 11.93
C VAL A 98 2.11 25.89 10.42
N ILE A 99 2.26 24.78 9.70
CA ILE A 99 2.06 24.76 8.24
C ILE A 99 0.60 25.09 7.89
N SER A 100 -0.37 24.60 8.66
CA SER A 100 -1.79 24.95 8.46
C SER A 100 -2.05 26.44 8.67
N LEU A 101 -1.44 27.08 9.68
CA LEU A 101 -1.58 28.51 9.92
C LEU A 101 -0.98 29.32 8.76
N MET A 102 0.22 28.94 8.30
CA MET A 102 0.85 29.56 7.14
C MET A 102 0.04 29.36 5.86
N GLY A 103 -0.52 28.16 5.66
CA GLY A 103 -1.38 27.84 4.53
C GLY A 103 -2.68 28.64 4.52
N MET A 104 -3.31 28.84 5.68
CA MET A 104 -4.50 29.70 5.80
C MET A 104 -4.18 31.16 5.52
N LEU A 105 -3.04 31.68 5.99
CA LEU A 105 -2.58 33.04 5.69
C LEU A 105 -2.36 33.21 4.17
N ALA A 106 -1.57 32.33 3.57
CA ALA A 106 -1.28 32.35 2.14
C ALA A 106 -2.57 32.18 1.30
N GLY A 107 -3.44 31.26 1.69
CA GLY A 107 -4.73 31.03 1.03
C GLY A 107 -5.64 32.24 1.09
N SER A 108 -5.67 32.97 2.21
CA SER A 108 -6.45 34.20 2.36
C SER A 108 -5.99 35.29 1.39
N LEU A 109 -4.67 35.40 1.17
CA LEU A 109 -4.10 36.32 0.17
C LEU A 109 -4.46 35.88 -1.25
N VAL A 110 -4.28 34.59 -1.56
CA VAL A 110 -4.59 34.04 -2.90
C VAL A 110 -6.05 34.24 -3.25
N VAL A 111 -6.97 33.97 -2.32
CA VAL A 111 -8.42 34.15 -2.54
C VAL A 111 -8.77 35.60 -2.88
N SER A 112 -8.03 36.58 -2.35
CA SER A 112 -8.28 38.00 -2.68
C SER A 112 -8.01 38.35 -4.16
N TRP A 113 -7.22 37.54 -4.87
CA TRP A 113 -6.91 37.71 -6.29
C TRP A 113 -7.74 36.81 -7.23
N VAL A 114 -8.53 35.88 -6.69
CA VAL A 114 -9.33 34.92 -7.47
C VAL A 114 -10.77 35.42 -7.55
N SER A 115 -11.13 36.06 -8.67
CA SER A 115 -12.44 36.72 -8.84
C SER A 115 -13.38 36.07 -9.85
N SER A 116 -12.87 35.19 -10.72
CA SER A 116 -13.65 34.58 -11.80
C SER A 116 -13.76 33.05 -11.66
N PRO A 117 -14.79 32.41 -12.24
CA PRO A 117 -14.91 30.95 -12.23
C PRO A 117 -13.70 30.26 -12.88
N LEU A 118 -13.19 30.79 -13.99
CA LEU A 118 -12.02 30.22 -14.66
C LEU A 118 -10.75 30.38 -13.81
N ALA A 119 -10.57 31.51 -13.12
CA ALA A 119 -9.47 31.68 -12.17
C ALA A 119 -9.60 30.68 -11.00
N THR A 120 -10.82 30.51 -10.47
CA THR A 120 -11.10 29.56 -9.37
C THR A 120 -10.74 28.13 -9.75
N TRP A 121 -11.23 27.66 -10.90
CA TRP A 121 -10.95 26.30 -11.37
C TRP A 121 -9.48 26.10 -11.75
N SER A 122 -8.85 27.09 -12.41
CA SER A 122 -7.42 27.03 -12.73
C SER A 122 -6.56 26.95 -11.47
N THR A 123 -6.83 27.80 -10.48
CA THR A 123 -6.10 27.80 -9.20
C THR A 123 -6.35 26.50 -8.43
N LEU A 124 -7.60 26.03 -8.35
CA LEU A 124 -7.93 24.75 -7.71
C LEU A 124 -7.17 23.59 -8.34
N LEU A 125 -7.28 23.41 -9.67
CA LEU A 125 -6.63 22.30 -10.37
C LEU A 125 -5.11 22.37 -10.27
N LEU A 126 -4.52 23.56 -10.33
CA LEU A 126 -3.08 23.76 -10.13
C LEU A 126 -2.64 23.33 -8.73
N LEU A 127 -3.35 23.80 -7.69
CA LEU A 127 -3.01 23.46 -6.31
C LEU A 127 -3.19 21.98 -6.01
N LEU A 128 -4.27 21.34 -6.50
CA LEU A 128 -4.48 19.90 -6.35
C LEU A 128 -3.41 19.10 -7.10
N SER A 129 -2.99 19.55 -8.29
CA SER A 129 -1.90 18.91 -9.03
C SER A 129 -0.57 18.98 -8.28
N ILE A 130 -0.24 20.15 -7.72
CA ILE A 130 0.95 20.32 -6.88
C ILE A 130 0.85 19.43 -5.64
N HIS A 131 -0.31 19.43 -4.96
CA HIS A 131 -0.58 18.61 -3.78
C HIS A 131 -0.37 17.12 -4.02
N LEU A 132 -0.95 16.55 -5.09
CA LEU A 132 -0.78 15.14 -5.42
C LEU A 132 0.65 14.83 -5.87
N ALA A 133 1.28 15.73 -6.64
CA ALA A 133 2.66 15.52 -7.11
C ALA A 133 3.67 15.51 -5.96
N THR A 134 3.55 16.42 -5.00
CA THR A 134 4.44 16.47 -3.84
C THR A 134 4.21 15.30 -2.90
N ASN A 135 2.95 14.90 -2.67
CA ASN A 135 2.64 13.71 -1.87
C ASN A 135 3.13 12.42 -2.55
N HIS A 136 2.97 12.30 -3.87
CA HIS A 136 3.54 11.19 -4.63
C HIS A 136 5.07 11.14 -4.50
N ALA A 137 5.75 12.28 -4.64
CA ALA A 137 7.19 12.36 -4.42
C ALA A 137 7.60 11.98 -2.99
N ALA A 138 6.84 12.42 -1.98
CA ALA A 138 7.08 12.09 -0.58
C ALA A 138 6.98 10.59 -0.30
N VAL A 139 5.90 9.92 -0.75
CA VAL A 139 5.74 8.46 -0.53
C VAL A 139 6.77 7.64 -1.31
N ARG A 140 7.25 8.14 -2.46
CA ARG A 140 8.35 7.52 -3.22
C ARG A 140 9.71 7.66 -2.53
N ALA A 141 9.91 8.70 -1.72
CA ALA A 141 11.17 8.94 -1.02
C ALA A 141 11.35 8.05 0.22
N VAL A 142 10.27 7.51 0.79
CA VAL A 142 10.34 6.62 1.95
C VAL A 142 10.82 5.23 1.52
N SER A 143 11.74 4.59 2.24
CA SER A 143 12.10 3.18 2.01
C SER A 143 11.56 2.33 3.15
N MET A 144 10.43 1.65 2.91
CA MET A 144 9.77 0.88 3.96
C MET A 144 10.52 -0.40 4.25
N ARG A 145 10.74 -0.68 5.54
CA ARG A 145 11.47 -1.87 6.02
C ARG A 145 10.60 -3.10 6.27
N THR A 146 9.27 -2.95 6.26
CA THR A 146 8.35 -4.08 6.36
C THR A 146 8.26 -4.82 5.03
N LEU A 147 7.69 -6.01 4.99
CA LEU A 147 7.43 -6.71 3.73
C LEU A 147 5.92 -6.70 3.48
N ASN A 148 5.45 -5.86 2.56
CA ASN A 148 4.15 -6.09 1.95
C ASN A 148 4.28 -7.13 0.83
N ARG A 149 3.17 -7.44 0.18
CA ARG A 149 3.12 -8.45 -0.88
C ARG A 149 4.08 -8.15 -2.03
N GLN A 150 4.07 -6.92 -2.54
CA GLN A 150 4.90 -6.53 -3.67
C GLN A 150 6.40 -6.56 -3.32
N ARG A 151 6.77 -6.03 -2.15
CA ARG A 151 8.15 -6.03 -1.67
C ARG A 151 8.65 -7.45 -1.45
N ALA A 152 7.84 -8.32 -0.83
CA ALA A 152 8.19 -9.73 -0.68
C ALA A 152 8.41 -10.41 -2.02
N ASN A 153 7.58 -10.14 -3.03
CA ASN A 153 7.82 -10.66 -4.37
C ASN A 153 9.17 -10.26 -4.94
N LEU A 154 9.50 -8.97 -4.90
CA LEU A 154 10.76 -8.47 -5.43
C LEU A 154 11.96 -9.09 -4.71
N VAL A 155 11.88 -9.22 -3.38
CA VAL A 155 12.95 -9.81 -2.57
C VAL A 155 13.08 -11.31 -2.81
N PHE A 156 11.99 -12.08 -2.73
CA PHE A 156 12.05 -13.53 -2.85
C PHE A 156 12.31 -14.01 -4.28
N SER A 157 11.80 -13.32 -5.31
CA SER A 157 12.18 -13.64 -6.70
C SER A 157 13.68 -13.50 -6.91
N HIS A 158 14.27 -12.37 -6.47
CA HIS A 158 15.71 -12.14 -6.63
C HIS A 158 16.54 -13.10 -5.77
N LEU A 159 16.09 -13.40 -4.54
CA LEU A 159 16.79 -14.35 -3.67
C LEU A 159 16.77 -15.78 -4.22
N ILE A 160 15.70 -16.19 -4.89
CA ILE A 160 15.61 -17.53 -5.49
C ILE A 160 16.41 -17.61 -6.79
N GLU A 161 16.40 -16.55 -7.60
CA GLU A 161 17.07 -16.49 -8.91
C GLU A 161 18.57 -16.27 -8.80
N ASP A 162 18.99 -15.32 -7.96
CA ASP A 162 20.37 -14.81 -7.93
C ASP A 162 21.10 -15.13 -6.62
N ASP A 163 20.42 -15.79 -5.65
CA ASP A 163 20.93 -16.02 -4.28
C ASP A 163 21.41 -14.73 -3.59
N GLU A 164 20.81 -13.58 -3.92
CA GLU A 164 21.11 -12.27 -3.33
C GLU A 164 19.87 -11.63 -2.70
N VAL A 165 20.06 -10.95 -1.57
CA VAL A 165 18.98 -10.26 -0.85
C VAL A 165 19.01 -8.77 -1.18
N LEU A 166 17.96 -8.28 -1.84
CA LEU A 166 17.79 -6.84 -2.06
C LEU A 166 17.54 -6.10 -0.74
N THR A 167 18.14 -4.92 -0.61
CA THR A 167 17.90 -3.98 0.49
C THR A 167 16.55 -3.25 0.34
N PRO A 168 15.98 -2.70 1.43
CA PRO A 168 14.78 -1.87 1.36
C PRO A 168 14.89 -0.70 0.37
N GLU A 169 16.07 -0.08 0.25
CA GLU A 169 16.34 1.02 -0.66
C GLU A 169 16.31 0.59 -2.13
N GLU A 170 16.86 -0.58 -2.45
CA GLU A 170 16.83 -1.14 -3.81
C GLU A 170 15.41 -1.54 -4.22
N VAL A 171 14.66 -2.14 -3.29
CA VAL A 171 13.26 -2.49 -3.53
C VAL A 171 12.38 -1.25 -3.67
N SER A 172 12.60 -0.20 -2.86
CA SER A 172 11.85 1.06 -2.93
C SER A 172 11.98 1.76 -4.30
N LYS A 173 13.11 1.59 -4.98
CA LYS A 173 13.29 2.10 -6.36
C LYS A 173 12.45 1.33 -7.38
N LYS A 174 12.25 0.03 -7.17
CA LYS A 174 11.54 -0.90 -8.08
C LYS A 174 10.04 -0.99 -7.81
N GLU A 175 9.59 -0.74 -6.58
CA GLU A 175 8.18 -0.88 -6.20
C GLU A 175 7.29 0.18 -6.86
N ARG A 176 5.97 -0.06 -6.91
CA ARG A 176 4.98 0.86 -7.46
C ARG A 176 4.04 1.28 -6.33
N ILE A 177 3.61 2.55 -6.31
CA ILE A 177 2.75 3.05 -5.24
C ILE A 177 1.34 2.45 -5.33
N PHE A 178 0.82 2.31 -6.54
CA PHE A 178 -0.41 1.57 -6.81
C PHE A 178 -0.02 0.27 -7.52
N ASP A 179 -0.09 -0.83 -6.78
CA ASP A 179 0.02 -2.16 -7.35
C ASP A 179 -1.23 -2.97 -6.99
N TRP A 180 -1.93 -3.42 -8.01
CA TRP A 180 -3.14 -4.23 -7.88
C TRP A 180 -2.86 -5.70 -8.21
N ASP A 181 -1.62 -6.06 -8.54
CA ASP A 181 -1.23 -7.43 -8.90
C ASP A 181 -1.18 -8.33 -7.66
N GLY A 182 -2.31 -8.98 -7.42
CA GLY A 182 -2.55 -9.86 -6.28
C GLY A 182 -1.95 -11.25 -6.39
N VAL A 183 -0.68 -11.42 -6.81
CA VAL A 183 -0.03 -12.74 -6.89
C VAL A 183 1.42 -12.70 -6.41
N LEU A 184 1.84 -13.68 -5.58
CA LEU A 184 3.26 -13.86 -5.30
C LEU A 184 3.97 -14.49 -6.53
N LYS A 185 4.71 -13.71 -7.33
CA LYS A 185 5.32 -14.14 -8.61
C LYS A 185 6.53 -15.07 -8.42
N ALA A 186 7.17 -15.03 -7.24
CA ALA A 186 8.32 -15.89 -6.90
C ALA A 186 8.03 -17.40 -7.04
N TRP A 187 6.76 -17.81 -6.86
CA TRP A 187 6.33 -19.20 -6.96
C TRP A 187 6.38 -19.76 -8.38
N ALA A 188 6.09 -18.93 -9.38
CA ALA A 188 6.11 -19.35 -10.79
C ALA A 188 7.54 -19.61 -11.27
N CYS A 189 8.50 -18.80 -10.80
CA CYS A 189 9.91 -18.94 -11.16
C CYS A 189 10.53 -20.20 -10.53
N ALA A 190 10.23 -20.46 -9.25
CA ALA A 190 10.73 -21.66 -8.57
C ALA A 190 10.18 -22.98 -9.13
N ILE A 191 8.93 -23.01 -9.59
CA ILE A 191 8.37 -24.17 -10.31
C ILE A 191 9.10 -24.37 -11.66
N GLY A 192 9.47 -23.30 -12.35
CA GLY A 192 10.27 -23.35 -13.57
C GLY A 192 11.66 -23.97 -13.34
N MET A 193 12.31 -23.60 -12.23
CA MET A 193 13.61 -24.16 -11.84
C MET A 193 13.54 -25.65 -11.45
N LEU A 194 12.47 -26.09 -10.78
CA LEU A 194 12.26 -27.50 -10.43
C LEU A 194 12.03 -28.40 -11.66
N HIS A 195 11.53 -27.84 -12.77
CA HIS A 195 11.30 -28.59 -14.02
C HIS A 195 12.50 -28.59 -14.98
N GLY A 196 13.64 -27.99 -14.62
CA GLY A 196 14.81 -27.90 -15.52
C GLY A 196 14.55 -27.11 -16.81
N ALA A 197 13.45 -26.34 -16.87
CA ALA A 197 13.11 -25.50 -18.00
C ALA A 197 13.84 -24.16 -17.84
N SER A 198 15.04 -24.07 -18.40
CA SER A 198 15.87 -22.86 -18.44
C SER A 198 15.27 -21.67 -19.22
N SER A 199 14.00 -21.74 -19.63
CA SER A 199 13.35 -20.68 -20.43
C SER A 199 11.83 -20.57 -20.25
N LEU A 200 11.27 -20.90 -19.09
CA LEU A 200 9.91 -20.43 -18.78
C LEU A 200 9.98 -18.92 -18.49
N THR A 201 9.96 -18.13 -19.56
CA THR A 201 9.66 -16.70 -19.50
C THR A 201 8.32 -16.56 -18.79
N VAL A 202 8.37 -16.13 -17.53
CA VAL A 202 7.17 -15.76 -16.79
C VAL A 202 6.62 -14.53 -17.48
N ASP A 203 5.66 -14.78 -18.37
CA ASP A 203 4.90 -13.76 -19.06
C ASP A 203 4.33 -12.80 -18.02
N HIS A 204 4.71 -11.53 -18.12
CA HIS A 204 4.52 -10.51 -17.08
C HIS A 204 3.04 -10.27 -16.73
N GLY A 205 2.10 -10.81 -17.51
CA GLY A 205 0.66 -10.72 -17.32
C GLY A 205 -0.05 -11.96 -16.77
N LYS A 206 0.64 -13.07 -16.47
CA LYS A 206 -0.04 -14.29 -15.98
C LYS A 206 -0.21 -14.29 -14.46
N THR A 207 -1.45 -14.47 -14.00
CA THR A 207 -1.78 -14.63 -12.57
C THR A 207 -1.44 -16.05 -12.06
N LEU A 208 -1.18 -16.22 -10.76
CA LEU A 208 -1.01 -17.53 -10.11
C LEU A 208 -2.16 -18.47 -10.42
N GLY A 209 -3.38 -17.95 -10.55
CA GLY A 209 -4.53 -18.73 -10.98
C GLY A 209 -4.35 -19.33 -12.37
N GLN A 210 -3.77 -18.58 -13.32
CA GLN A 210 -3.51 -19.08 -14.68
C GLN A 210 -2.31 -20.02 -14.73
N VAL A 211 -1.25 -19.77 -13.97
CA VAL A 211 -0.10 -20.69 -13.85
C VAL A 211 -0.54 -21.99 -13.18
N LEU A 212 -1.22 -21.91 -12.03
CA LEU A 212 -1.78 -23.07 -11.34
C LEU A 212 -2.80 -23.80 -12.20
N GLN A 213 -3.65 -23.11 -12.96
CA GLN A 213 -4.62 -23.78 -13.83
C GLN A 213 -3.96 -24.46 -15.04
N GLN A 214 -2.84 -23.93 -15.51
CA GLN A 214 -2.01 -24.56 -16.54
C GLN A 214 -1.25 -25.77 -15.97
N THR A 215 -0.77 -25.73 -14.72
CA THR A 215 -0.06 -26.84 -14.06
C THR A 215 -1.00 -27.90 -13.45
N LEU A 216 -2.18 -27.51 -12.96
CA LEU A 216 -3.22 -28.38 -12.36
C LEU A 216 -4.15 -29.01 -13.42
N GLY A 217 -4.05 -28.58 -14.68
CA GLY A 217 -4.92 -29.04 -15.76
C GLY A 217 -4.61 -30.47 -16.25
N GLU A 218 -3.37 -30.94 -16.11
CA GLU A 218 -2.94 -32.24 -16.65
C GLU A 218 -2.91 -33.36 -15.61
N ASP A 219 -2.46 -33.12 -14.36
CA ASP A 219 -2.41 -34.16 -13.33
C ASP A 219 -2.43 -33.57 -11.90
N ARG A 220 -3.64 -33.36 -11.36
CA ARG A 220 -3.87 -32.73 -10.05
C ARG A 220 -3.05 -33.33 -8.88
N PRO A 221 -2.88 -34.66 -8.75
CA PRO A 221 -2.07 -35.25 -7.68
C PRO A 221 -0.60 -34.89 -7.79
N ALA A 222 -0.02 -34.91 -9.01
CA ALA A 222 1.37 -34.58 -9.25
C ALA A 222 1.67 -33.11 -8.95
N ALA A 223 0.79 -32.20 -9.37
CA ALA A 223 0.92 -30.77 -9.09
C ALA A 223 0.83 -30.45 -7.58
N ILE A 224 -0.03 -31.14 -6.83
CA ILE A 224 -0.11 -31.02 -5.36
C ILE A 224 1.18 -31.52 -4.71
N VAL A 225 1.72 -32.66 -5.14
CA VAL A 225 2.97 -33.22 -4.61
C VAL A 225 4.14 -32.27 -4.89
N GLN A 226 4.22 -31.69 -6.08
CA GLN A 226 5.23 -30.69 -6.42
C GLN A 226 5.11 -29.42 -5.56
N LEU A 227 3.88 -28.95 -5.29
CA LEU A 227 3.64 -27.81 -4.42
C LEU A 227 4.06 -28.10 -2.97
N LEU A 228 3.78 -29.30 -2.48
CA LEU A 228 4.17 -29.74 -1.14
C LEU A 228 5.70 -29.90 -1.03
N ALA A 229 6.35 -30.51 -2.02
CA ALA A 229 7.81 -30.62 -2.06
C ALA A 229 8.48 -29.25 -2.14
N PHE A 230 7.93 -28.31 -2.92
CA PHE A 230 8.40 -26.93 -2.93
C PHE A 230 8.22 -26.26 -1.57
N LEU A 231 7.03 -26.36 -0.96
CA LEU A 231 6.75 -25.82 0.37
C LEU A 231 7.71 -26.37 1.43
N GLU A 232 8.08 -27.64 1.33
CA GLU A 232 9.01 -28.29 2.24
C GLU A 232 10.45 -27.82 2.02
N ILE A 233 10.91 -27.76 0.76
CA ILE A 233 12.25 -27.24 0.40
C ILE A 233 12.37 -25.75 0.74
N THR A 234 11.36 -24.96 0.40
CA THR A 234 11.30 -23.53 0.75
C THR A 234 11.25 -23.36 2.25
N GLY A 235 10.46 -24.16 2.97
CA GLY A 235 10.42 -24.17 4.43
C GLY A 235 11.79 -24.45 5.04
N GLN A 236 12.53 -25.45 4.55
CA GLN A 236 13.88 -25.75 5.02
C GLN A 236 14.90 -24.64 4.74
N LYS A 237 14.78 -23.95 3.61
CA LYS A 237 15.66 -22.82 3.25
C LYS A 237 15.27 -21.52 3.93
N PHE A 238 14.01 -21.36 4.32
CA PHE A 238 13.47 -20.13 4.88
C PHE A 238 14.17 -19.71 6.16
N ASP A 239 14.50 -20.67 7.03
CA ASP A 239 15.24 -20.42 8.27
C ASP A 239 16.62 -19.81 8.00
N GLY A 240 17.27 -20.19 6.89
CA GLY A 240 18.54 -19.61 6.43
C GLY A 240 18.38 -18.21 5.81
N TRP A 241 17.20 -17.86 5.31
CA TRP A 241 16.92 -16.56 4.70
C TRP A 241 16.63 -15.48 5.74
N ILE A 242 16.01 -15.83 6.88
CA ILE A 242 15.65 -14.87 7.93
C ILE A 242 16.84 -14.01 8.40
N PRO A 243 18.01 -14.59 8.77
CA PRO A 243 19.16 -13.79 9.19
C PRO A 243 19.66 -12.86 8.09
N ARG A 244 19.65 -13.33 6.83
CA ARG A 244 20.11 -12.55 5.66
C ARG A 244 19.19 -11.37 5.40
N LEU A 245 17.88 -11.57 5.50
CA LEU A 245 16.87 -10.51 5.39
C LEU A 245 17.03 -9.46 6.50
N LYS A 246 17.21 -9.88 7.75
CA LYS A 246 17.47 -8.97 8.88
C LYS A 246 18.77 -8.19 8.68
N GLN A 247 19.83 -8.84 8.21
CA GLN A 247 21.12 -8.20 7.91
C GLN A 247 21.00 -7.16 6.78
N ALA A 248 20.17 -7.43 5.77
CA ALA A 248 19.89 -6.49 4.68
C ALA A 248 18.97 -5.30 5.11
N GLY A 249 18.47 -5.30 6.34
CA GLY A 249 17.68 -4.19 6.92
C GLY A 249 16.16 -4.38 6.90
N TRP A 250 15.66 -5.58 6.57
CA TRP A 250 14.24 -5.89 6.64
C TRP A 250 13.78 -6.12 8.08
N ASN A 251 12.65 -5.51 8.43
CA ASN A 251 11.94 -5.75 9.68
C ASN A 251 10.89 -6.84 9.45
N LEU A 252 11.20 -8.04 9.95
CA LEU A 252 10.34 -9.24 9.87
C LEU A 252 9.44 -9.41 11.10
N ASP A 253 9.59 -8.57 12.12
CA ASP A 253 8.83 -8.67 13.36
C ASP A 253 7.42 -8.03 13.21
N VAL A 254 7.16 -7.39 12.07
CA VAL A 254 5.86 -6.84 11.68
C VAL A 254 5.22 -7.77 10.64
N ALA A 255 4.03 -8.31 10.95
CA ALA A 255 3.26 -9.20 10.08
C ALA A 255 2.61 -8.47 8.89
N ALA A 256 3.41 -7.83 8.04
CA ALA A 256 2.92 -6.99 6.94
C ALA A 256 2.43 -7.77 5.70
N LEU A 257 2.47 -9.10 5.71
CA LEU A 257 1.96 -9.95 4.61
C LEU A 257 0.50 -10.38 4.79
N GLU A 258 -0.11 -10.09 5.94
CA GLU A 258 -1.52 -10.37 6.21
C GLU A 258 -2.41 -9.31 5.52
N THR A 259 -2.66 -9.49 4.22
CA THR A 259 -3.48 -8.54 3.44
C THR A 259 -4.98 -8.82 3.49
N HIS A 260 -5.40 -9.93 4.10
CA HIS A 260 -6.80 -10.30 4.32
C HIS A 260 -7.06 -10.73 5.77
N SER A 261 -8.23 -10.38 6.29
CA SER A 261 -8.71 -10.89 7.58
C SER A 261 -8.91 -12.41 7.47
N GLY A 262 -8.03 -13.20 8.10
CA GLY A 262 -8.06 -14.65 8.09
C GLY A 262 -7.79 -15.22 9.49
N SER A 263 -8.38 -16.39 9.77
CA SER A 263 -8.17 -17.12 11.02
C SER A 263 -6.76 -17.72 11.07
N ARG A 264 -6.04 -17.48 12.18
CA ARG A 264 -4.74 -18.09 12.47
C ARG A 264 -4.91 -19.60 12.63
N LEU A 265 -4.23 -20.38 11.80
CA LEU A 265 -3.85 -21.74 12.21
C LEU A 265 -2.54 -21.59 12.99
N ALA A 266 -2.66 -21.56 14.31
CA ALA A 266 -1.49 -21.81 15.15
C ALA A 266 -1.00 -23.22 14.82
N ARG A 267 0.27 -23.38 14.44
CA ARG A 267 0.94 -24.67 14.59
C ARG A 267 1.14 -24.86 16.09
N ASP A 268 0.13 -25.40 16.75
CA ASP A 268 0.38 -26.05 18.03
C ASP A 268 1.25 -27.28 17.76
N GLU A 269 2.20 -27.47 18.66
CA GLU A 269 3.24 -28.48 18.64
C GLU A 269 2.68 -29.87 18.29
N MET A 270 2.89 -30.31 17.05
CA MET A 270 2.68 -31.69 16.62
C MET A 270 4.04 -32.40 16.46
N PHE A 271 4.93 -32.18 17.44
CA PHE A 271 6.11 -33.00 17.69
C PHE A 271 6.36 -33.02 19.21
N ALA A 272 5.47 -33.72 19.92
CA ALA A 272 5.74 -34.27 21.25
C ALA A 272 5.39 -35.76 21.20
#